data_AF-A0AAN7A4T8-F1
#
_entry.id   AF-A0AAN7A4T8-F1
#
_cell.length_a   1.000
_cell.length_b   1.000
_cell.length_c   1.000
_cell.angle_alpha   90.00
_cell.angle_beta   90.00
_cell.angle_gamma   90.00
#
_symmetry.space_group_name_H-M   'P 1'
#
loop_
_entity.id
_entity.type
_entity.pdbx_description
1 polymer ?
#
loop_
_entity_poly.entity_id
_entity_poly.type
_entity_poly.pdbx_seq_one_letter_code
_entity_poly.pdbx_strand_id
1 'polypeptide(L)'
;LLYLFGASLLFCILFCSFICVVLIQGKVETPGPVFWSAVTTNYAVSVLSQFSAILTAATIKSLLGVLRTAFVHGETGMLFGGWVGLGGSEYLSVLQVAWAEGWLGEFWCDLRLSLPLLSLLFGSIVKFQADFTYHFRPSRSTPQMEIYAGLIPPDLRVLNHVSAADIAMFHLTWASSLLTNSMFAWDFSLDGCDPANNCRSVVMPGGLTTARQAKKALNESVYFRDYFDHMDTVRVESATGFVVKYDTPEELREEEEGQGVIFDVLNPQECVYSELENNGLQVCVRQVGTSILAGWSACPKYLLDLSLCKVNASSWRHNPFTSATLMSLYTIPTKTSYSLDSQSIVDLVPLLPSPVPAPLSAKDYLTILTRILIPPSSALNMAAIASADDEANIRGLVYSITWMHRTFHKSFPSDRTSATGNLHNLLAIPLQFAITATSYANYSASERGLQNVEMFTLPETMRTQATGGWSTSRLMILPWAGWLFVGADVAVHLLMAGGVIWVLAVRKGGVLPDEGAVKELGDVEEAKRLFVV
;
A
#
# COMPACT_ATOMS: atom_id res chain seq x y z
N LEU A 1 24.27 7.49 41.50
CA LEU A 1 24.89 7.41 40.15
C LEU A 1 25.05 5.99 39.60
N LEU A 2 25.95 5.11 40.11
CA LEU A 2 26.26 3.83 39.45
C LEU A 2 25.07 2.87 39.29
N TYR A 3 24.22 2.73 40.32
CA TYR A 3 23.00 1.92 40.24
C TYR A 3 22.02 2.45 39.18
N LEU A 4 21.84 3.77 39.14
CA LEU A 4 20.97 4.44 38.17
C LEU A 4 21.51 4.31 36.74
N PHE A 5 22.82 4.50 36.55
CA PHE A 5 23.50 4.30 35.28
C PHE A 5 23.42 2.84 34.80
N GLY A 6 23.64 1.87 35.69
CA GLY A 6 23.51 0.45 35.38
C GLY A 6 22.08 0.06 34.97
N ALA A 7 21.07 0.58 35.67
CA ALA A 7 19.66 0.38 35.32
C ALA A 7 19.30 1.03 33.97
N SER A 8 19.77 2.26 33.73
CA SER A 8 19.59 2.97 32.44
C SER A 8 20.24 2.21 31.29
N LEU A 9 21.47 1.74 31.48
CA LEU A 9 22.21 0.98 30.47
C LEU A 9 21.53 -0.35 30.12
N LEU A 10 21.06 -1.08 31.13
CA LEU A 10 20.31 -2.32 30.90
C LEU A 10 19.02 -2.04 30.11
N PHE A 11 18.28 -0.99 30.48
CA PHE A 11 17.07 -0.59 29.78
C PHE A 11 17.35 -0.18 28.32
N CYS A 12 18.40 0.61 28.09
CA CYS A 12 18.89 1.00 26.78
C CYS A 12 19.14 -0.22 25.88
N ILE A 13 19.87 -1.23 26.38
CA ILE A 13 20.15 -2.47 25.64
C ILE A 13 18.85 -3.20 25.26
N LEU A 14 17.92 -3.36 26.21
CA LEU A 14 16.65 -4.04 25.98
C LEU A 14 15.78 -3.29 24.97
N PHE A 15 15.70 -1.96 25.09
CA PHE A 15 14.86 -1.15 24.22
C PHE A 15 15.44 -1.04 22.80
N CYS A 16 16.76 -0.85 22.67
CA CYS A 16 17.43 -0.90 21.37
C CYS A 16 17.28 -2.27 20.70
N SER A 17 17.36 -3.37 21.48
CA SER A 17 17.07 -4.72 20.97
C SER A 17 15.64 -4.85 20.46
N PHE A 18 14.65 -4.34 21.21
CA PHE A 18 13.25 -4.31 20.80
C PHE A 18 13.06 -3.53 19.49
N ILE A 19 13.65 -2.33 19.35
CA ILE A 19 13.59 -1.53 18.12
C ILE A 19 14.22 -2.29 16.95
N CYS A 20 15.41 -2.85 17.14
CA CYS A 20 16.10 -3.60 16.10
C CYS A 20 15.33 -4.86 15.65
N VAL A 21 14.79 -5.64 16.58
CA VAL A 21 14.13 -6.92 16.29
C VAL A 21 12.69 -6.74 15.81
N VAL A 22 11.89 -5.95 16.54
CA VAL A 22 10.44 -5.82 16.30
C VAL A 22 10.14 -4.75 15.26
N LEU A 23 10.81 -3.60 15.30
CA LEU A 23 10.51 -2.46 14.41
C LEU A 23 11.32 -2.48 13.12
N ILE A 24 12.65 -2.66 13.21
CA ILE A 24 13.54 -2.66 12.03
C ILE A 24 13.46 -4.00 11.29
N GLN A 25 13.72 -5.12 11.97
CA GLN A 25 13.88 -6.41 11.29
C GLN A 25 12.59 -7.04 10.78
N GLY A 26 11.45 -6.82 11.40
CA GLY A 26 10.26 -7.56 10.98
C GLY A 26 9.48 -8.29 12.05
N LYS A 27 10.14 -8.62 13.15
CA LYS A 27 9.78 -9.82 13.89
C LYS A 27 8.66 -9.52 14.89
N VAL A 28 7.44 -9.80 14.45
CA VAL A 28 6.20 -9.68 15.24
C VAL A 28 6.14 -10.70 16.37
N GLU A 29 6.91 -11.79 16.23
CA GLU A 29 7.08 -12.84 17.24
C GLU A 29 8.50 -12.79 17.83
N THR A 30 8.58 -12.50 19.13
CA THR A 30 9.83 -12.61 19.91
C THR A 30 9.86 -13.95 20.65
N PRO A 31 11.03 -14.50 21.04
CA PRO A 31 11.13 -15.76 21.77
C PRO A 31 10.24 -15.75 23.04
N GLY A 32 9.15 -16.53 23.02
CA GLY A 32 8.09 -16.54 24.03
C GLY A 32 6.68 -16.49 23.40
N PRO A 33 5.60 -16.55 24.20
CA PRO A 33 4.23 -16.41 23.69
C PRO A 33 3.81 -14.95 23.43
N VAL A 34 4.76 -14.00 23.38
CA VAL A 34 4.47 -12.56 23.27
C VAL A 34 4.34 -12.16 21.81
N PHE A 35 3.21 -11.53 21.50
CA PHE A 35 2.82 -11.13 20.15
C PHE A 35 2.67 -9.61 20.06
N TRP A 36 3.32 -8.99 19.08
CA TRP A 36 3.40 -7.53 18.93
C TRP A 36 2.48 -7.02 17.80
N SER A 37 1.18 -6.88 18.07
CA SER A 37 0.27 -6.19 17.15
C SER A 37 0.68 -4.73 16.93
N ALA A 38 0.20 -4.09 15.86
CA ALA A 38 0.44 -2.67 15.60
C ALA A 38 0.10 -1.78 16.80
N VAL A 39 -1.06 -2.02 17.43
CA VAL A 39 -1.53 -1.24 18.58
C VAL A 39 -0.64 -1.47 19.79
N THR A 40 -0.33 -2.72 20.11
CA THR A 40 0.52 -3.05 21.26
C THR A 40 1.95 -2.56 21.07
N THR A 41 2.49 -2.66 19.85
CA THR A 41 3.80 -2.13 19.47
C THR A 41 3.84 -0.62 19.59
N ASN A 42 2.84 0.09 19.04
CA ASN A 42 2.76 1.55 19.13
C ASN A 42 2.65 2.02 20.59
N TYR A 43 1.86 1.33 21.40
CA TYR A 43 1.76 1.60 22.83
C TYR A 43 3.10 1.35 23.54
N ALA A 44 3.72 0.19 23.31
CA ALA A 44 5.01 -0.17 23.89
C ALA A 44 6.10 0.85 23.53
N VAL A 45 6.21 1.27 22.27
CA VAL A 45 7.14 2.33 21.84
C VAL A 45 6.88 3.63 22.61
N SER A 46 5.62 4.01 22.80
CA SER A 46 5.28 5.24 23.56
C SER A 46 5.79 5.17 25.00
N VAL A 47 5.46 4.07 25.68
CA VAL A 47 5.74 3.88 27.10
C VAL A 47 7.25 3.71 27.32
N LEU A 48 7.89 2.86 26.53
CA LEU A 48 9.34 2.60 26.64
C LEU A 48 10.17 3.83 26.29
N SER A 49 9.75 4.65 25.32
CA SER A 49 10.41 5.92 25.03
C SER A 49 10.33 6.90 26.20
N GLN A 50 9.20 6.96 26.90
CA GLN A 50 9.06 7.80 28.11
C GLN A 50 9.94 7.29 29.25
N PHE A 51 10.00 5.97 29.47
CA PHE A 51 10.91 5.39 30.46
C PHE A 51 12.38 5.64 30.12
N SER A 52 12.78 5.47 28.85
CA SER A 52 14.15 5.81 28.40
C SER A 52 14.47 7.27 28.68
N ALA A 53 13.58 8.18 28.28
CA ALA A 53 13.71 9.61 28.51
C ALA A 53 13.92 9.96 30.00
N ILE A 54 13.09 9.40 30.89
CA ILE A 54 13.16 9.64 32.33
C ILE A 54 14.46 9.10 32.92
N LEU A 55 14.83 7.85 32.58
CA LEU A 55 16.05 7.21 33.08
C LEU A 55 17.31 7.96 32.61
N THR A 56 17.37 8.33 31.34
CA THR A 56 18.47 9.10 30.76
C THR A 56 18.55 10.48 31.40
N ALA A 57 17.44 11.20 31.56
CA ALA A 57 17.42 12.51 32.21
C ALA A 57 17.85 12.44 33.68
N ALA A 58 17.38 11.44 34.44
CA ALA A 58 17.78 11.23 35.83
C ALA A 58 19.28 10.91 35.94
N THR A 59 19.79 10.07 35.03
CA THR A 59 21.21 9.69 35.01
C THR A 59 22.09 10.89 34.64
N ILE A 60 21.70 11.68 33.63
CA ILE A 60 22.40 12.92 33.26
C ILE A 60 22.41 13.89 34.43
N LYS A 61 21.26 14.13 35.08
CA LYS A 61 21.19 15.01 36.25
C LYS A 61 22.11 14.54 37.39
N SER A 62 22.13 13.24 37.67
CA SER A 62 23.02 12.64 38.68
C SER A 62 24.50 12.83 38.31
N LEU A 63 24.87 12.62 37.03
CA LEU A 63 26.24 12.83 36.56
C LEU A 63 26.65 14.31 36.62
N LEU A 64 25.79 15.24 36.19
CA LEU A 64 26.07 16.68 36.27
C LEU A 64 26.27 17.13 37.73
N GLY A 65 25.46 16.62 38.67
CA GLY A 65 25.63 16.88 40.10
C GLY A 65 26.97 16.37 40.64
N VAL A 66 27.41 15.19 40.20
CA VAL A 66 28.72 14.64 40.57
C VAL A 66 29.86 15.45 39.93
N LEU A 67 29.73 15.82 38.66
CA LEU A 67 30.70 16.68 37.97
C LEU A 67 30.85 18.04 38.67
N ARG A 68 29.75 18.66 39.12
CA ARG A 68 29.80 19.88 39.94
C ARG A 68 30.70 19.70 41.16
N THR A 69 30.52 18.64 41.92
CA THR A 69 31.37 18.38 43.10
C THR A 69 32.83 18.09 42.72
N ALA A 70 33.09 17.49 41.56
CA ALA A 70 34.45 17.23 41.09
C ALA A 70 35.17 18.52 40.68
N PHE A 71 34.48 19.42 39.97
CA PHE A 71 35.05 20.69 39.52
C PHE A 71 35.24 21.72 40.64
N VAL A 72 34.34 21.75 41.64
CA VAL A 72 34.48 22.64 42.82
C VAL A 72 35.75 22.32 43.62
N HIS A 73 36.18 21.05 43.64
CA HIS A 73 37.40 20.62 44.33
C HIS A 73 38.65 20.68 43.43
N GLY A 74 38.54 21.19 42.19
CA GLY A 74 39.65 21.36 41.26
C GLY A 74 40.47 22.62 41.53
N GLU A 75 41.74 22.63 41.12
CA GLU A 75 42.69 23.73 41.37
C GLU A 75 42.28 25.08 40.75
N THR A 76 41.38 25.09 39.76
CA THR A 76 40.98 26.30 39.00
C THR A 76 39.65 26.91 39.43
N GLY A 77 38.91 26.30 40.36
CA GLY A 77 37.54 26.72 40.71
C GLY A 77 36.55 26.61 39.54
N MET A 78 35.30 27.06 39.75
CA MET A 78 34.21 26.99 38.77
C MET A 78 33.48 28.34 38.67
N LEU A 79 33.17 28.76 37.44
CA LEU A 79 32.35 29.95 37.17
C LEU A 79 30.91 29.77 37.67
N PHE A 80 30.26 30.88 38.07
CA PHE A 80 28.90 30.85 38.61
C PHE A 80 27.89 30.25 37.63
N GLY A 81 27.97 30.61 36.33
CA GLY A 81 27.16 30.02 35.27
C GLY A 81 27.29 28.51 35.18
N GLY A 82 28.52 28.00 35.15
CA GLY A 82 28.81 26.56 35.19
C GLY A 82 28.30 25.86 36.46
N TRP A 83 28.38 26.52 37.63
CA TRP A 83 27.88 25.98 38.89
C TRP A 83 26.36 25.84 38.93
N VAL A 84 25.64 26.83 38.37
CA VAL A 84 24.17 26.80 38.24
C VAL A 84 23.75 25.77 37.20
N GLY A 85 24.43 25.70 36.05
CA GLY A 85 24.17 24.72 34.99
C GLY A 85 24.35 23.28 35.45
N LEU A 86 25.42 22.98 36.19
CA LEU A 86 25.73 21.64 36.71
C LEU A 86 24.99 21.27 38.02
N GLY A 87 24.30 22.22 38.66
CA GLY A 87 23.80 22.09 40.03
C GLY A 87 22.38 21.55 40.23
N GLY A 88 21.87 21.60 41.47
CA GLY A 88 20.51 21.18 41.83
C GLY A 88 19.42 22.23 41.53
N SER A 89 19.82 23.44 41.12
CA SER A 89 18.97 24.63 40.96
C SER A 89 17.72 24.40 40.11
N GLU A 90 16.63 25.11 40.40
CA GLU A 90 15.41 25.02 39.61
C GLU A 90 15.62 25.44 38.15
N TYR A 91 14.86 24.85 37.21
CA TYR A 91 14.96 25.16 35.78
C TYR A 91 14.79 26.65 35.47
N LEU A 92 13.99 27.37 36.26
CA LEU A 92 13.82 28.82 36.13
C LEU A 92 15.10 29.58 36.46
N SER A 93 15.85 29.17 37.47
CA SER A 93 17.14 29.77 37.84
C SER A 93 18.19 29.51 36.75
N VAL A 94 18.20 28.30 36.17
CA VAL A 94 19.09 27.97 35.03
C VAL A 94 18.74 28.81 33.80
N LEU A 95 17.44 29.01 33.52
CA LEU A 95 16.97 29.84 32.41
C LEU A 95 17.34 31.32 32.60
N GLN A 96 17.20 31.85 33.82
CA GLN A 96 17.56 33.24 34.14
C GLN A 96 19.05 33.49 33.92
N VAL A 97 19.91 32.56 34.33
CA VAL A 97 21.36 32.66 34.13
C VAL A 97 21.72 32.53 32.64
N ALA A 98 21.15 31.55 31.94
CA ALA A 98 21.35 31.39 30.49
C ALA A 98 20.90 32.62 29.69
N TRP A 99 19.83 33.30 30.13
CA TRP A 99 19.37 34.52 29.47
C TRP A 99 20.24 35.73 29.80
N ALA A 100 20.71 35.87 31.05
CA ALA A 100 21.55 36.98 31.47
C ALA A 100 22.93 36.98 30.79
N GLU A 101 23.50 35.81 30.52
CA GLU A 101 24.80 35.64 29.88
C GLU A 101 24.71 35.54 28.33
N GLY A 102 23.49 35.56 27.79
CA GLY A 102 23.17 35.33 26.39
C GLY A 102 22.96 33.85 26.07
N TRP A 103 21.97 33.55 25.21
CA TRP A 103 21.76 32.18 24.71
C TRP A 103 23.07 31.70 24.04
N LEU A 104 23.55 30.50 24.38
CA LEU A 104 24.87 29.95 23.98
C LEU A 104 26.09 30.50 24.75
N GLY A 105 25.87 31.31 25.79
CA GLY A 105 26.95 31.84 26.65
C GLY A 105 27.56 30.79 27.59
N GLU A 106 26.73 29.89 28.15
CA GLU A 106 27.15 28.85 29.10
C GLU A 106 26.65 27.46 28.70
N PHE A 107 27.57 26.66 28.19
CA PHE A 107 27.33 25.30 27.69
C PHE A 107 26.52 24.42 28.66
N TRP A 108 26.80 24.51 29.97
CA TRP A 108 26.15 23.66 30.97
C TRP A 108 24.69 24.03 31.23
N CYS A 109 24.35 25.31 31.13
CA CYS A 109 22.98 25.79 31.26
C CYS A 109 22.16 25.38 30.04
N ASP A 110 22.71 25.55 28.84
CA ASP A 110 22.04 25.18 27.59
C ASP A 110 21.84 23.66 27.46
N LEU A 111 22.88 22.88 27.80
CA LEU A 111 22.78 21.42 27.85
C LEU A 111 21.63 21.00 28.75
N ARG A 112 21.54 21.56 29.96
CA ARG A 112 20.50 21.22 30.93
C ARG A 112 19.09 21.62 30.48
N LEU A 113 18.94 22.79 29.87
CA LEU A 113 17.65 23.27 29.33
C LEU A 113 17.20 22.45 28.11
N SER A 114 18.15 21.89 27.35
CA SER A 114 17.84 21.04 26.19
C SER A 114 17.41 19.61 26.57
N LEU A 115 17.73 19.11 27.77
CA LEU A 115 17.43 17.72 28.18
C LEU A 115 15.95 17.33 28.04
N PRO A 116 14.97 18.13 28.51
CA PRO A 116 13.57 17.79 28.33
C PRO A 116 13.15 17.76 26.85
N LEU A 117 13.66 18.69 26.04
CA LEU A 117 13.37 18.77 24.61
C LEU A 117 13.96 17.59 23.84
N LEU A 118 15.21 17.24 24.11
CA LEU A 118 15.85 16.04 23.55
C LEU A 118 15.04 14.80 23.93
N SER A 119 14.62 14.68 25.19
CA SER A 119 13.85 13.52 25.65
C SER A 119 12.50 13.34 24.92
N LEU A 120 11.83 14.45 24.57
CA LEU A 120 10.58 14.44 23.80
C LEU A 120 10.82 14.15 22.30
N LEU A 121 11.88 14.72 21.72
CA LEU A 121 12.25 14.51 20.32
C LEU A 121 12.65 13.06 20.04
N PHE A 122 13.41 12.44 20.94
CA PHE A 122 13.84 11.05 20.82
C PHE A 122 12.67 10.06 20.78
N GLY A 123 11.65 10.22 21.64
CA GLY A 123 10.48 9.34 21.61
C GLY A 123 9.62 9.52 20.35
N SER A 124 9.63 10.73 19.79
CA SER A 124 8.81 11.10 18.63
C SER A 124 9.42 10.64 17.30
N ILE A 125 10.76 10.54 17.21
CA ILE A 125 11.45 10.19 15.97
C ILE A 125 11.16 8.76 15.52
N VAL A 126 11.04 7.81 16.44
CA VAL A 126 10.71 6.41 16.14
C VAL A 126 9.34 6.29 15.47
N LYS A 127 8.45 7.25 15.71
CA LYS A 127 7.10 7.29 15.14
C LYS A 127 6.97 8.21 13.92
N PHE A 128 8.08 8.81 13.48
CA PHE A 128 8.06 9.69 12.33
C PHE A 128 7.63 8.92 11.08
N GLN A 129 6.48 9.29 10.51
CA GLN A 129 5.86 8.61 9.37
C GLN A 129 5.72 7.08 9.56
N ALA A 130 5.39 6.65 10.79
CA ALA A 130 5.08 5.25 11.02
C ALA A 130 3.78 4.86 10.31
N ASP A 131 3.77 3.67 9.72
CA ASP A 131 2.65 3.12 8.95
C ASP A 131 2.23 1.75 9.51
N PHE A 132 1.10 1.24 9.07
CA PHE A 132 0.59 -0.08 9.45
C PHE A 132 0.64 -1.03 8.27
N THR A 133 1.43 -2.09 8.40
CA THR A 133 1.49 -3.15 7.40
C THR A 133 0.83 -4.42 7.92
N TYR A 134 0.19 -5.17 7.02
CA TYR A 134 -0.39 -6.45 7.39
C TYR A 134 0.66 -7.55 7.39
N HIS A 135 0.55 -8.43 8.37
CA HIS A 135 1.39 -9.61 8.50
C HIS A 135 0.49 -10.84 8.62
N PHE A 136 0.61 -11.78 7.70
CA PHE A 136 -0.07 -13.07 7.80
C PHE A 136 0.81 -14.09 8.52
N ARG A 137 0.16 -14.83 9.41
CA ARG A 137 0.74 -15.87 10.25
C ARG A 137 0.12 -17.21 9.88
N PRO A 138 0.91 -18.16 9.37
CA PRO A 138 0.44 -19.54 9.30
C PRO A 138 0.33 -20.12 10.72
N SER A 139 -0.80 -20.73 11.05
CA SER A 139 -0.93 -21.65 12.19
C SER A 139 0.10 -22.79 12.18
N ARG A 140 0.40 -23.38 13.34
CA ARG A 140 1.27 -24.59 13.39
C ARG A 140 0.58 -25.84 12.84
N SER A 141 -0.74 -25.81 12.73
CA SER A 141 -1.58 -26.86 12.13
C SER A 141 -2.43 -26.26 11.02
N THR A 142 -1.83 -25.46 10.13
CA THR A 142 -2.59 -24.81 9.06
C THR A 142 -3.20 -25.84 8.13
N PRO A 143 -4.51 -25.74 7.86
CA PRO A 143 -5.06 -26.37 6.68
C PRO A 143 -4.35 -25.80 5.45
N GLN A 144 -3.84 -26.69 4.61
CA GLN A 144 -3.28 -26.37 3.30
C GLN A 144 -4.08 -27.11 2.25
N MET A 145 -4.41 -26.44 1.14
CA MET A 145 -5.07 -27.09 0.01
C MET A 145 -4.43 -26.67 -1.30
N GLU A 146 -4.35 -27.61 -2.23
CA GLU A 146 -3.97 -27.29 -3.60
C GLU A 146 -5.15 -26.65 -4.33
N ILE A 147 -4.87 -25.53 -5.01
CA ILE A 147 -5.86 -24.75 -5.75
C ILE A 147 -5.31 -24.34 -7.11
N TYR A 148 -6.22 -24.06 -8.03
CA TYR A 148 -5.95 -23.24 -9.21
C TYR A 148 -6.30 -21.80 -8.87
N ALA A 149 -5.31 -20.90 -8.97
CA ALA A 149 -5.46 -19.48 -8.69
C ALA A 149 -4.56 -18.63 -9.59
N GLY A 150 -4.85 -17.33 -9.63
CA GLY A 150 -4.20 -16.37 -10.51
C GLY A 150 -5.02 -16.08 -11.76
N LEU A 151 -4.37 -15.41 -12.71
CA LEU A 151 -4.96 -14.93 -13.94
C LEU A 151 -4.31 -15.58 -15.17
N ILE A 152 -5.11 -15.67 -16.23
CA ILE A 152 -4.69 -16.13 -17.55
C ILE A 152 -5.15 -15.13 -18.61
N PRO A 153 -4.43 -15.01 -19.73
CA PRO A 153 -4.87 -14.19 -20.84
C PRO A 153 -6.24 -14.66 -21.36
N PRO A 154 -7.09 -13.76 -21.87
CA PRO A 154 -8.36 -14.13 -22.49
C PRO A 154 -8.14 -15.06 -23.68
N ASP A 155 -8.93 -16.14 -23.77
CA ASP A 155 -8.94 -17.05 -24.92
C ASP A 155 -10.28 -16.90 -25.69
N LEU A 156 -10.20 -16.45 -26.94
CA LEU A 156 -11.39 -16.23 -27.78
C LEU A 156 -12.20 -17.52 -28.02
N ARG A 157 -11.57 -18.70 -27.93
CA ARG A 157 -12.28 -19.98 -28.09
C ARG A 157 -13.31 -20.19 -26.98
N VAL A 158 -13.04 -19.69 -25.78
CA VAL A 158 -13.94 -19.76 -24.61
C VAL A 158 -15.20 -18.92 -24.82
N LEU A 159 -15.10 -17.81 -25.55
CA LEU A 159 -16.25 -16.91 -25.81
C LEU A 159 -17.38 -17.60 -26.58
N ASN A 160 -17.09 -18.68 -27.32
CA ASN A 160 -18.11 -19.46 -28.02
C ASN A 160 -18.91 -20.39 -27.08
N HIS A 161 -18.45 -20.57 -25.85
CA HIS A 161 -19.05 -21.45 -24.84
C HIS A 161 -19.78 -20.68 -23.72
N VAL A 162 -19.56 -19.37 -23.63
CA VAL A 162 -20.22 -18.49 -22.67
C VAL A 162 -21.29 -17.66 -23.40
N SER A 163 -22.48 -17.51 -22.83
CA SER A 163 -23.54 -16.70 -23.43
C SER A 163 -23.12 -15.22 -23.47
N ALA A 164 -23.64 -14.44 -24.43
CA ALA A 164 -23.33 -13.02 -24.46
C ALA A 164 -23.97 -12.29 -23.27
N ALA A 165 -25.13 -12.77 -22.80
CA ALA A 165 -25.81 -12.33 -21.59
C ALA A 165 -24.90 -12.40 -20.35
N ASP A 166 -24.26 -13.56 -20.12
CA ASP A 166 -23.39 -13.75 -18.96
C ASP A 166 -22.20 -12.79 -19.01
N ILE A 167 -21.53 -12.68 -20.16
CA ILE A 167 -20.39 -11.78 -20.33
C ILE A 167 -20.84 -10.32 -20.12
N ALA A 168 -22.00 -9.93 -20.66
CA ALA A 168 -22.56 -8.59 -20.48
C ALA A 168 -22.88 -8.29 -19.01
N MET A 169 -23.38 -9.27 -18.24
CA MET A 169 -23.65 -9.13 -16.81
C MET A 169 -22.37 -8.92 -15.99
N PHE A 170 -21.28 -9.62 -16.31
CA PHE A 170 -19.98 -9.34 -15.67
C PHE A 170 -19.50 -7.92 -15.96
N HIS A 171 -19.62 -7.46 -17.21
CA HIS A 171 -19.25 -6.09 -17.56
C HIS A 171 -20.15 -5.06 -16.85
N LEU A 172 -21.45 -5.32 -16.78
CA LEU A 172 -22.42 -4.45 -16.11
C LEU A 172 -22.11 -4.31 -14.61
N THR A 173 -21.74 -5.42 -13.97
CA THR A 173 -21.45 -5.46 -12.53
C THR A 173 -20.15 -4.70 -12.19
N TRP A 174 -19.14 -4.80 -13.05
CA TRP A 174 -17.77 -4.41 -12.69
C TRP A 174 -17.22 -3.18 -13.43
N ALA A 175 -17.87 -2.71 -14.50
CA ALA A 175 -17.38 -1.58 -15.31
C ALA A 175 -17.22 -0.26 -14.55
N SER A 176 -17.86 -0.10 -13.38
CA SER A 176 -17.74 1.11 -12.57
C SER A 176 -16.67 1.02 -11.47
N SER A 177 -16.25 -0.19 -11.07
CA SER A 177 -15.53 -0.35 -9.79
C SER A 177 -14.52 -1.50 -9.72
N LEU A 178 -14.25 -2.24 -10.80
CA LEU A 178 -13.36 -3.40 -10.75
C LEU A 178 -11.99 -3.09 -10.13
N LEU A 179 -11.32 -2.06 -10.63
CA LEU A 179 -9.96 -1.66 -10.24
C LEU A 179 -9.91 -0.87 -8.92
N THR A 180 -11.06 -0.53 -8.35
CA THR A 180 -11.16 0.08 -7.01
C THR A 180 -11.67 -0.91 -5.97
N ASN A 181 -12.05 -2.13 -6.40
CA ASN A 181 -12.50 -3.18 -5.50
C ASN A 181 -11.31 -3.96 -4.96
N SER A 182 -11.13 -3.91 -3.64
CA SER A 182 -10.03 -4.56 -2.93
C SER A 182 -10.05 -6.09 -3.01
N MET A 183 -11.13 -6.73 -3.50
CA MET A 183 -11.13 -8.17 -3.78
C MET A 183 -10.28 -8.56 -5.00
N PHE A 184 -10.11 -7.64 -5.95
CA PHE A 184 -9.54 -7.95 -7.26
C PHE A 184 -8.32 -7.09 -7.62
N ALA A 185 -8.21 -5.90 -7.05
CA ALA A 185 -7.21 -4.93 -7.43
C ALA A 185 -6.51 -4.32 -6.21
N TRP A 186 -5.23 -4.02 -6.39
CA TRP A 186 -4.40 -3.31 -5.41
C TRP A 186 -3.49 -2.32 -6.14
N ASP A 187 -3.30 -1.13 -5.59
CA ASP A 187 -2.44 -0.12 -6.22
C ASP A 187 -0.97 -0.58 -6.19
N PHE A 188 -0.31 -0.55 -7.35
CA PHE A 188 1.03 -1.11 -7.52
C PHE A 188 1.96 -0.04 -8.05
N SER A 189 3.09 0.22 -7.39
CA SER A 189 4.10 1.14 -7.90
C SER A 189 4.96 0.42 -8.94
N LEU A 190 4.96 0.94 -10.18
CA LEU A 190 5.77 0.42 -11.27
C LEU A 190 6.82 1.46 -11.65
N ASP A 191 8.08 1.03 -11.80
CA ASP A 191 9.15 1.92 -12.26
C ASP A 191 8.79 2.56 -13.61
N GLY A 192 8.91 3.89 -13.68
CA GLY A 192 8.52 4.67 -14.86
C GLY A 192 7.02 4.97 -14.96
N CYS A 193 6.23 4.64 -13.95
CA CYS A 193 4.83 5.09 -13.81
C CYS A 193 4.70 6.08 -12.66
N ASP A 194 4.62 7.37 -12.98
CA ASP A 194 4.42 8.44 -11.99
C ASP A 194 2.97 8.96 -12.05
N PRO A 195 2.22 8.93 -10.94
CA PRO A 195 0.90 9.56 -10.84
C PRO A 195 0.88 11.04 -11.25
N ALA A 196 1.97 11.79 -11.04
CA ALA A 196 2.10 13.19 -11.46
C ALA A 196 2.03 13.34 -13.00
N ASN A 197 2.38 12.28 -13.73
CA ASN A 197 2.33 12.20 -15.18
C ASN A 197 1.05 11.52 -15.71
N ASN A 198 -0.01 11.45 -14.89
CA ASN A 198 -1.25 10.72 -15.18
C ASN A 198 -1.04 9.24 -15.52
N CYS A 199 0.01 8.62 -14.98
CA CYS A 199 0.20 7.18 -15.07
C CYS A 199 -0.43 6.48 -13.86
N ARG A 200 -1.21 5.43 -14.11
CA ARG A 200 -1.77 4.57 -13.07
C ARG A 200 -1.39 3.12 -13.31
N SER A 201 -0.84 2.46 -12.30
CA SER A 201 -0.56 1.02 -12.32
C SER A 201 -1.27 0.29 -11.18
N VAL A 202 -1.90 -0.83 -11.53
CA VAL A 202 -2.70 -1.65 -10.60
C VAL A 202 -2.31 -3.11 -10.79
N VAL A 203 -2.16 -3.85 -9.69
CA VAL A 203 -1.96 -5.29 -9.72
C VAL A 203 -3.27 -6.01 -9.45
N MET A 204 -3.55 -7.05 -10.25
CA MET A 204 -4.71 -7.93 -10.17
C MET A 204 -4.24 -9.37 -9.94
N PRO A 205 -4.37 -9.91 -8.72
CA PRO A 205 -3.89 -11.27 -8.38
C PRO A 205 -4.90 -12.39 -8.68
N GLY A 206 -6.09 -12.09 -9.22
CA GLY A 206 -7.10 -13.09 -9.57
C GLY A 206 -8.25 -13.25 -8.58
N GLY A 207 -8.12 -12.75 -7.34
CA GLY A 207 -9.19 -12.76 -6.35
C GLY A 207 -9.53 -14.16 -5.80
N LEU A 208 -9.85 -14.25 -4.50
CA LEU A 208 -10.12 -15.55 -3.86
C LEU A 208 -11.39 -16.22 -4.40
N THR A 209 -12.34 -15.45 -4.91
CA THR A 209 -13.61 -15.93 -5.50
C THR A 209 -13.44 -16.71 -6.79
N THR A 210 -12.37 -16.48 -7.54
CA THR A 210 -12.10 -17.19 -8.81
C THR A 210 -11.27 -18.46 -8.59
N ALA A 211 -10.62 -18.58 -7.43
CA ALA A 211 -9.83 -19.75 -7.09
C ALA A 211 -10.70 -21.01 -6.93
N ARG A 212 -10.19 -22.15 -7.39
CA ARG A 212 -10.89 -23.45 -7.36
C ARG A 212 -9.99 -24.51 -6.74
N GLN A 213 -10.59 -25.47 -6.04
CA GLN A 213 -9.83 -26.63 -5.54
C GLN A 213 -9.24 -27.41 -6.71
N ALA A 214 -7.99 -27.85 -6.57
CA ALA A 214 -7.32 -28.65 -7.60
C ALA A 214 -7.85 -30.10 -7.59
N LYS A 215 -9.06 -30.28 -8.14
CA LYS A 215 -9.75 -31.57 -8.29
C LYS A 215 -10.08 -31.81 -9.76
N LYS A 216 -10.43 -33.06 -10.09
CA LYS A 216 -10.81 -33.50 -11.44
C LYS A 216 -12.01 -32.71 -12.01
N ALA A 217 -12.90 -32.23 -11.15
CA ALA A 217 -13.92 -31.25 -11.52
C ALA A 217 -13.59 -29.94 -10.79
N LEU A 218 -13.32 -28.88 -11.56
CA LEU A 218 -12.98 -27.53 -11.05
C LEU A 218 -14.21 -26.74 -10.60
N ASN A 219 -15.22 -27.42 -10.07
CA ASN A 219 -16.50 -26.84 -9.65
C ASN A 219 -16.54 -26.46 -8.16
N GLU A 220 -15.58 -26.90 -7.37
CA GLU A 220 -15.53 -26.60 -5.93
C GLU A 220 -14.70 -25.33 -5.66
N SER A 221 -15.29 -24.40 -4.90
CA SER A 221 -14.61 -23.19 -4.44
C SER A 221 -13.66 -23.49 -3.28
N VAL A 222 -12.77 -22.53 -2.99
CA VAL A 222 -11.88 -22.58 -1.82
C VAL A 222 -12.67 -22.64 -0.49
N TYR A 223 -13.90 -22.12 -0.48
CA TYR A 223 -14.79 -22.10 0.68
C TYR A 223 -15.60 -23.40 0.86
N PHE A 224 -15.48 -24.36 -0.05
CA PHE A 224 -16.29 -25.57 0.01
C PHE A 224 -15.85 -26.48 1.17
N ARG A 225 -16.84 -26.90 1.99
CA ARG A 225 -16.69 -27.76 3.19
C ARG A 225 -15.90 -27.14 4.33
N ASP A 226 -16.00 -25.82 4.50
CA ASP A 226 -15.60 -25.20 5.76
C ASP A 226 -14.11 -25.41 6.10
N TYR A 227 -13.28 -25.64 5.06
CA TYR A 227 -11.88 -26.06 5.22
C TYR A 227 -11.03 -25.02 5.95
N PHE A 228 -11.46 -23.76 5.91
CA PHE A 228 -10.79 -22.61 6.52
C PHE A 228 -11.63 -21.92 7.61
N ASP A 229 -12.69 -22.53 8.13
CA ASP A 229 -13.67 -21.88 9.02
C ASP A 229 -13.13 -21.35 10.36
N HIS A 230 -11.97 -21.82 10.79
CA HIS A 230 -11.31 -21.36 12.02
C HIS A 230 -10.16 -20.39 11.77
N MET A 231 -10.03 -19.93 10.52
CA MET A 231 -9.00 -18.99 10.08
C MET A 231 -9.65 -17.64 9.77
N ASP A 232 -8.89 -16.56 9.87
CA ASP A 232 -9.37 -15.22 9.45
C ASP A 232 -8.92 -14.87 8.03
N THR A 233 -7.87 -15.52 7.55
CA THR A 233 -7.22 -15.21 6.28
C THR A 233 -6.77 -16.46 5.57
N VAL A 234 -6.79 -16.38 4.24
CA VAL A 234 -6.20 -17.39 3.36
C VAL A 234 -5.13 -16.72 2.52
N ARG A 235 -3.96 -17.33 2.49
CA ARG A 235 -2.85 -16.91 1.66
C ARG A 235 -2.67 -17.85 0.48
N VAL A 236 -2.66 -17.29 -0.72
CA VAL A 236 -2.29 -17.94 -1.97
C VAL A 236 -0.80 -17.70 -2.22
N GLU A 237 -0.02 -18.77 -2.33
CA GLU A 237 1.44 -18.69 -2.22
C GLU A 237 2.15 -18.17 -3.48
N SER A 238 1.89 -18.76 -4.64
CA SER A 238 2.56 -18.40 -5.89
C SER A 238 1.55 -18.50 -7.03
N ALA A 239 0.77 -17.45 -7.22
CA ALA A 239 -0.18 -17.34 -8.31
C ALA A 239 0.23 -16.22 -9.27
N THR A 240 0.07 -16.46 -10.57
CA THR A 240 0.33 -15.44 -11.60
C THR A 240 -0.73 -14.34 -11.50
N GLY A 241 -0.30 -13.12 -11.17
CA GLY A 241 -1.11 -11.92 -11.27
C GLY A 241 -0.75 -11.10 -12.51
N PHE A 242 -1.63 -10.15 -12.84
CA PHE A 242 -1.37 -9.16 -13.88
C PHE A 242 -1.14 -7.79 -13.28
N VAL A 243 -0.11 -7.09 -13.75
CA VAL A 243 0.02 -5.64 -13.51
C VAL A 243 -0.46 -4.95 -14.78
N VAL A 244 -1.45 -4.09 -14.63
CA VAL A 244 -1.96 -3.28 -15.72
C VAL A 244 -1.50 -1.86 -15.51
N LYS A 245 -0.85 -1.31 -16.53
CA LYS A 245 -0.40 0.08 -16.58
C LYS A 245 -1.29 0.85 -17.54
N TYR A 246 -1.78 2.00 -17.10
CA TYR A 246 -2.55 2.94 -17.89
C TYR A 246 -1.78 4.24 -17.99
N ASP A 247 -1.39 4.60 -19.20
CA ASP A 247 -0.77 5.87 -19.51
C ASP A 247 -1.79 6.77 -20.22
N THR A 248 -1.66 8.08 -20.01
CA THR A 248 -2.22 9.06 -20.94
C THR A 248 -1.40 8.97 -22.23
N PRO A 249 -2.03 8.72 -23.39
CA PRO A 249 -1.37 8.67 -24.67
C PRO A 249 -0.47 9.89 -24.87
N GLU A 250 0.78 9.69 -25.31
CA GLU A 250 1.76 10.78 -25.53
C GLU A 250 1.21 11.84 -26.50
N GLU A 251 0.46 11.40 -27.51
CA GLU A 251 -0.26 12.22 -28.50
C GLU A 251 -1.43 13.06 -27.90
N LEU A 252 -1.88 12.79 -26.67
CA LEU A 252 -2.79 13.65 -25.90
C LEU A 252 -2.04 14.63 -24.97
N ARG A 253 -0.73 14.44 -24.77
CA ARG A 253 0.12 15.41 -24.05
C ARG A 253 0.59 16.53 -24.97
N GLU A 254 0.66 16.29 -26.28
CA GLU A 254 0.94 17.28 -27.33
C GLU A 254 -0.30 18.12 -27.71
N GLU A 255 -1.03 18.62 -26.70
CA GLU A 255 -2.13 19.60 -26.89
C GLU A 255 -1.62 20.95 -27.48
N GLU A 256 -0.31 21.14 -27.66
CA GLU A 256 0.28 22.35 -28.27
C GLU A 256 0.37 22.36 -29.81
N GLU A 257 0.25 21.22 -30.53
CA GLU A 257 0.41 21.21 -32.01
C GLU A 257 -0.71 20.48 -32.82
N GLY A 258 -1.84 20.14 -32.20
CA GLY A 258 -3.08 19.93 -32.95
C GLY A 258 -3.22 18.61 -33.73
N GLN A 259 -2.48 17.56 -33.35
CA GLN A 259 -2.72 16.18 -33.83
C GLN A 259 -3.00 15.25 -32.65
N GLY A 260 -4.19 15.37 -32.06
CA GLY A 260 -4.66 14.41 -31.06
C GLY A 260 -4.83 13.01 -31.65
N VAL A 261 -4.73 11.98 -30.80
CA VAL A 261 -4.90 10.56 -31.15
C VAL A 261 -6.03 10.32 -32.16
N ILE A 262 -5.69 9.81 -33.34
CA ILE A 262 -6.63 9.52 -34.42
C ILE A 262 -6.89 8.02 -34.47
N PHE A 263 -8.08 7.59 -34.05
CA PHE A 263 -8.60 6.28 -34.45
C PHE A 263 -9.23 6.38 -35.83
N ASP A 264 -9.17 5.36 -36.66
CA ASP A 264 -10.04 5.33 -37.84
C ASP A 264 -11.47 4.98 -37.41
N VAL A 265 -12.24 6.00 -37.03
CA VAL A 265 -13.61 5.86 -36.49
C VAL A 265 -14.60 5.19 -37.46
N LEU A 266 -14.26 5.14 -38.74
CA LEU A 266 -15.06 4.47 -39.78
C LEU A 266 -14.59 3.03 -40.03
N ASN A 267 -13.42 2.64 -39.54
CA ASN A 267 -12.89 1.30 -39.71
C ASN A 267 -13.49 0.33 -38.67
N PRO A 268 -14.28 -0.67 -39.09
CA PRO A 268 -14.83 -1.67 -38.16
C PRO A 268 -13.75 -2.60 -37.57
N GLN A 269 -12.52 -2.55 -38.08
CA GLN A 269 -11.37 -3.25 -37.50
C GLN A 269 -10.67 -2.46 -36.39
N GLU A 270 -11.07 -1.22 -36.14
CA GLU A 270 -10.59 -0.41 -35.02
C GLU A 270 -11.71 -0.01 -34.06
N CYS A 271 -12.95 0.09 -34.53
CA CYS A 271 -14.05 0.60 -33.72
C CYS A 271 -15.30 -0.30 -33.76
N VAL A 272 -15.88 -0.53 -32.58
CA VAL A 272 -17.18 -1.16 -32.40
C VAL A 272 -18.20 -0.07 -32.07
N TYR A 273 -19.32 -0.10 -32.80
CA TYR A 273 -20.42 0.82 -32.60
C TYR A 273 -21.69 0.06 -32.24
N SER A 274 -22.33 0.45 -31.14
CA SER A 274 -23.64 -0.05 -30.73
C SER A 274 -24.69 1.04 -30.90
N GLU A 275 -25.78 0.69 -31.59
CA GLU A 275 -26.99 1.50 -31.71
C GLU A 275 -28.17 0.76 -31.07
N LEU A 276 -28.73 1.30 -30.01
CA LEU A 276 -29.85 0.70 -29.30
C LEU A 276 -30.85 1.77 -28.89
N GLU A 277 -32.04 1.77 -29.48
CA GLU A 277 -33.18 2.60 -29.06
C GLU A 277 -32.81 4.09 -28.88
N ASN A 278 -32.16 4.69 -29.89
CA ASN A 278 -31.70 6.08 -29.89
C ASN A 278 -30.61 6.39 -28.83
N ASN A 279 -30.00 5.36 -28.24
CA ASN A 279 -28.77 5.46 -27.48
C ASN A 279 -27.59 4.92 -28.30
N GLY A 280 -26.39 5.41 -28.01
CA GLY A 280 -25.19 5.07 -28.78
C GLY A 280 -23.94 5.03 -27.94
N LEU A 281 -23.12 4.01 -28.18
CA LEU A 281 -21.77 3.85 -27.64
C LEU A 281 -20.82 3.50 -28.78
N GLN A 282 -19.68 4.17 -28.83
CA GLN A 282 -18.57 3.82 -29.71
C GLN A 282 -17.36 3.52 -28.83
N VAL A 283 -16.73 2.37 -29.06
CA VAL A 283 -15.47 1.99 -28.42
C VAL A 283 -14.48 1.64 -29.51
N CYS A 284 -13.31 2.23 -29.47
CA CYS A 284 -12.23 2.01 -30.42
C CYS A 284 -11.01 1.43 -29.70
N VAL A 285 -10.33 0.48 -30.36
CA VAL A 285 -9.13 -0.19 -29.87
C VAL A 285 -8.14 -0.33 -31.02
N ARG A 286 -6.92 0.18 -30.83
CA ARG A 286 -5.83 0.14 -31.80
C ARG A 286 -4.60 -0.54 -31.17
N GLN A 287 -3.87 -1.33 -31.95
CA GLN A 287 -2.64 -1.96 -31.50
C GLN A 287 -1.48 -0.94 -31.50
N VAL A 288 -0.70 -0.87 -30.40
CA VAL A 288 0.51 -0.04 -30.29
C VAL A 288 1.62 -0.89 -29.67
N GLY A 289 2.50 -1.44 -30.51
CA GLY A 289 3.51 -2.40 -30.04
C GLY A 289 2.85 -3.61 -29.38
N THR A 290 3.22 -3.90 -28.12
CA THR A 290 2.60 -4.95 -27.29
C THR A 290 1.41 -4.46 -26.45
N SER A 291 1.08 -3.17 -26.55
CA SER A 291 0.04 -2.50 -25.78
C SER A 291 -1.16 -2.17 -26.67
N ILE A 292 -2.28 -1.79 -26.05
CA ILE A 292 -3.47 -1.37 -26.79
C ILE A 292 -3.82 0.07 -26.40
N LEU A 293 -4.15 0.85 -27.42
CA LEU A 293 -4.72 2.17 -27.26
C LEU A 293 -6.24 2.04 -27.36
N ALA A 294 -6.96 2.49 -26.34
CA ALA A 294 -8.41 2.36 -26.29
C ALA A 294 -9.05 3.72 -26.02
N GLY A 295 -10.18 3.98 -26.66
CA GLY A 295 -10.96 5.20 -26.46
C GLY A 295 -12.44 4.92 -26.65
N TRP A 296 -13.30 5.72 -26.01
CA TRP A 296 -14.73 5.59 -26.19
C TRP A 296 -15.45 6.94 -26.19
N SER A 297 -16.63 6.96 -26.79
CA SER A 297 -17.57 8.08 -26.76
C SER A 297 -18.98 7.54 -26.62
N ALA A 298 -19.80 8.23 -25.85
CA ALA A 298 -21.22 7.96 -25.72
C ALA A 298 -22.04 9.09 -26.31
N CYS A 299 -23.22 8.79 -26.84
CA CYS A 299 -24.11 9.82 -27.34
C CYS A 299 -24.42 10.85 -26.24
N PRO A 300 -24.14 12.16 -26.47
CA PRO A 300 -24.42 13.23 -25.52
C PRO A 300 -25.90 13.31 -25.12
N LYS A 301 -26.17 13.77 -23.89
CA LYS A 301 -27.53 13.88 -23.34
C LYS A 301 -28.45 14.75 -24.20
N TYR A 302 -27.95 15.84 -24.78
CA TYR A 302 -28.78 16.74 -25.60
C TYR A 302 -29.23 16.08 -26.92
N LEU A 303 -28.41 15.24 -27.55
CA LEU A 303 -28.80 14.48 -28.74
C LEU A 303 -29.75 13.34 -28.38
N LEU A 304 -29.54 12.69 -27.24
CA LEU A 304 -30.43 11.65 -26.73
C LEU A 304 -31.85 12.21 -26.52
N ASP A 305 -31.97 13.38 -25.88
CA ASP A 305 -33.24 14.03 -25.57
C ASP A 305 -34.01 14.47 -26.82
N LEU A 306 -33.28 14.84 -27.89
CA LEU A 306 -33.86 15.22 -29.18
C LEU A 306 -34.10 14.04 -30.12
N SER A 307 -33.77 12.82 -29.71
CA SER A 307 -33.79 11.64 -30.57
C SER A 307 -32.91 11.72 -31.83
N LEU A 308 -31.74 12.35 -31.70
CA LEU A 308 -30.81 12.63 -32.80
C LEU A 308 -29.50 11.85 -32.71
N CYS A 309 -29.35 10.90 -31.78
CA CYS A 309 -28.10 10.13 -31.62
C CYS A 309 -27.71 9.36 -32.88
N LYS A 310 -28.70 8.85 -33.61
CA LYS A 310 -28.51 8.13 -34.89
C LYS A 310 -28.23 9.08 -36.05
N VAL A 311 -29.09 10.09 -36.21
CA VAL A 311 -29.06 11.00 -37.36
C VAL A 311 -27.81 11.86 -37.34
N ASN A 312 -27.38 12.27 -36.15
CA ASN A 312 -26.22 13.15 -35.95
C ASN A 312 -25.00 12.38 -35.43
N ALA A 313 -24.83 11.14 -35.86
CA ALA A 313 -23.72 10.25 -35.50
C ALA A 313 -22.34 10.94 -35.63
N SER A 314 -22.12 11.67 -36.72
CA SER A 314 -20.86 12.37 -37.00
C SER A 314 -20.50 13.43 -35.96
N SER A 315 -21.49 14.00 -35.25
CA SER A 315 -21.27 15.06 -34.26
C SER A 315 -20.67 14.56 -32.94
N TRP A 316 -20.72 13.27 -32.65
CA TRP A 316 -20.22 12.70 -31.39
C TRP A 316 -19.33 11.46 -31.57
N ARG A 317 -19.28 10.89 -32.78
CA ARG A 317 -18.36 9.83 -33.22
C ARG A 317 -17.15 10.42 -33.96
N HIS A 318 -16.49 11.40 -33.35
CA HIS A 318 -15.34 12.09 -33.95
C HIS A 318 -14.13 12.02 -33.03
N ASN A 319 -12.94 12.06 -33.64
CA ASN A 319 -11.69 12.25 -32.91
C ASN A 319 -11.48 13.73 -32.55
N PRO A 320 -10.66 14.01 -31.53
CA PRO A 320 -10.08 13.06 -30.59
C PRO A 320 -11.10 12.63 -29.52
N PHE A 321 -11.00 11.39 -29.04
CA PHE A 321 -11.77 10.96 -27.89
C PHE A 321 -11.27 11.69 -26.63
N THR A 322 -12.19 12.28 -25.87
CA THR A 322 -11.87 12.90 -24.57
C THR A 322 -11.54 11.87 -23.49
N SER A 323 -11.97 10.62 -23.68
CA SER A 323 -11.73 9.49 -22.78
C SER A 323 -10.98 8.40 -23.54
N ALA A 324 -9.65 8.47 -23.48
CA ALA A 324 -8.75 7.51 -24.10
C ALA A 324 -7.56 7.19 -23.19
N THR A 325 -6.96 6.01 -23.39
CA THR A 325 -5.88 5.49 -22.55
C THR A 325 -5.03 4.49 -23.32
N LEU A 326 -3.72 4.48 -23.04
CA LEU A 326 -2.82 3.42 -23.46
C LEU A 326 -2.72 2.40 -22.33
N MET A 327 -3.16 1.17 -22.60
CA MET A 327 -3.13 0.06 -21.66
C MET A 327 -1.98 -0.90 -22.01
N SER A 328 -1.10 -1.14 -21.04
CA SER A 328 0.00 -2.09 -21.13
C SER A 328 -0.17 -3.18 -20.06
N LEU A 329 0.19 -4.42 -20.40
CA LEU A 329 0.06 -5.57 -19.51
C LEU A 329 1.42 -6.14 -19.13
N TYR A 330 1.54 -6.53 -17.88
CA TYR A 330 2.68 -7.27 -17.36
C TYR A 330 2.18 -8.43 -16.49
N THR A 331 3.03 -9.44 -16.34
CA THR A 331 2.80 -10.61 -15.50
C THR A 331 3.76 -10.59 -14.32
N ILE A 332 3.25 -10.97 -13.15
CA ILE A 332 4.09 -11.11 -11.96
C ILE A 332 3.54 -12.22 -11.07
N PRO A 333 4.37 -13.18 -10.62
CA PRO A 333 3.95 -14.12 -9.60
C PRO A 333 3.85 -13.39 -8.26
N THR A 334 2.75 -13.62 -7.56
CA THR A 334 2.42 -12.94 -6.30
C THR A 334 2.07 -13.94 -5.22
N LYS A 335 2.40 -13.55 -3.99
CA LYS A 335 1.92 -14.14 -2.76
C LYS A 335 0.87 -13.22 -2.18
N THR A 336 -0.39 -13.63 -2.20
CA THR A 336 -1.53 -12.77 -1.87
C THR A 336 -2.32 -13.34 -0.71
N SER A 337 -2.54 -12.52 0.31
CA SER A 337 -3.37 -12.85 1.47
C SER A 337 -4.72 -12.17 1.36
N TYR A 338 -5.79 -12.93 1.55
CA TYR A 338 -7.17 -12.46 1.49
C TYR A 338 -7.84 -12.66 2.84
N SER A 339 -8.65 -11.68 3.24
CA SER A 339 -9.59 -11.79 4.37
C SER A 339 -10.69 -12.79 4.01
N LEU A 340 -11.02 -13.72 4.91
CA LEU A 340 -12.12 -14.66 4.66
C LEU A 340 -13.50 -14.01 4.82
N ASP A 341 -13.61 -12.97 5.66
CA ASP A 341 -14.87 -12.26 5.92
C ASP A 341 -15.27 -11.38 4.73
N SER A 342 -14.34 -10.52 4.27
CA SER A 342 -14.58 -9.54 3.20
C SER A 342 -14.07 -9.98 1.83
N GLN A 343 -13.26 -11.04 1.75
CA GLN A 343 -12.60 -11.52 0.52
C GLN A 343 -11.63 -10.51 -0.11
N SER A 344 -11.40 -9.38 0.58
CA SER A 344 -10.48 -8.35 0.16
C SER A 344 -9.04 -8.83 0.32
N ILE A 345 -8.19 -8.38 -0.60
CA ILE A 345 -6.74 -8.46 -0.45
C ILE A 345 -6.36 -7.69 0.82
N VAL A 346 -5.53 -8.30 1.65
CA VAL A 346 -5.02 -7.74 2.90
C VAL A 346 -3.51 -7.48 2.79
N ASP A 347 -2.80 -8.36 2.08
CA ASP A 347 -1.37 -8.29 1.87
C ASP A 347 -1.03 -8.87 0.49
N LEU A 348 -0.12 -8.24 -0.22
CA LEU A 348 0.35 -8.68 -1.53
C LEU A 348 1.85 -8.48 -1.63
N VAL A 349 2.57 -9.59 -1.80
CA VAL A 349 4.03 -9.59 -1.94
C VAL A 349 4.39 -10.09 -3.34
N PRO A 350 4.99 -9.24 -4.19
CA PRO A 350 5.53 -9.69 -5.47
C PRO A 350 6.73 -10.63 -5.23
N LEU A 351 6.78 -11.74 -5.98
CA LEU A 351 7.88 -12.72 -5.88
C LEU A 351 9.05 -12.40 -6.82
N LEU A 352 8.84 -11.51 -7.79
CA LEU A 352 9.88 -11.01 -8.70
C LEU A 352 10.16 -9.52 -8.42
N PRO A 353 11.40 -9.05 -8.61
CA PRO A 353 11.76 -7.64 -8.43
C PRO A 353 11.10 -6.72 -9.45
N SER A 354 10.82 -7.21 -10.67
CA SER A 354 10.17 -6.43 -11.73
C SER A 354 9.18 -7.30 -12.52
N PRO A 355 8.01 -6.76 -12.90
CA PRO A 355 7.04 -7.47 -13.75
C PRO A 355 7.59 -7.76 -15.16
N VAL A 356 7.11 -8.84 -15.78
CA VAL A 356 7.49 -9.25 -17.14
C VAL A 356 6.40 -8.79 -18.14
N PRO A 357 6.74 -8.04 -19.21
CA PRO A 357 5.75 -7.60 -20.19
C PRO A 357 4.98 -8.76 -20.82
N ALA A 358 3.68 -8.60 -21.01
CA ALA A 358 2.81 -9.56 -21.68
C ALA A 358 2.03 -8.85 -22.81
N PRO A 359 1.91 -9.46 -23.99
CA PRO A 359 1.26 -8.81 -25.13
C PRO A 359 -0.26 -8.75 -24.95
N LEU A 360 -0.84 -7.60 -25.30
CA LEU A 360 -2.28 -7.41 -25.51
C LEU A 360 -2.59 -7.41 -27.01
N SER A 361 -3.74 -7.98 -27.39
CA SER A 361 -4.23 -8.05 -28.77
C SER A 361 -5.46 -7.16 -28.95
N ALA A 362 -5.33 -6.08 -29.73
CA ALA A 362 -6.44 -5.20 -30.07
C ALA A 362 -7.57 -5.95 -30.77
N LYS A 363 -7.23 -6.92 -31.63
CA LYS A 363 -8.21 -7.76 -32.34
C LYS A 363 -9.05 -8.62 -31.39
N ASP A 364 -8.42 -9.15 -30.34
CA ASP A 364 -9.11 -10.00 -29.37
C ASP A 364 -10.07 -9.15 -28.52
N TYR A 365 -9.62 -7.97 -28.09
CA TYR A 365 -10.46 -6.99 -27.40
C TYR A 365 -11.64 -6.53 -28.26
N LEU A 366 -11.43 -6.22 -29.53
CA LEU A 366 -12.53 -5.86 -30.44
C LEU A 366 -13.53 -6.99 -30.62
N THR A 367 -13.06 -8.24 -30.66
CA THR A 367 -13.94 -9.41 -30.75
C THR A 367 -14.81 -9.55 -29.49
N ILE A 368 -14.22 -9.38 -28.30
CA ILE A 368 -14.94 -9.38 -27.02
C ILE A 368 -15.95 -8.23 -26.96
N LEU A 369 -15.53 -7.01 -27.30
CA LEU A 369 -16.39 -5.82 -27.32
C LEU A 369 -17.55 -5.98 -28.31
N THR A 370 -17.29 -6.50 -29.51
CA THR A 370 -18.33 -6.77 -30.51
C THR A 370 -19.39 -7.72 -29.93
N ARG A 371 -18.97 -8.75 -29.20
CA ARG A 371 -19.88 -9.74 -28.60
C ARG A 371 -20.81 -9.15 -27.54
N ILE A 372 -20.37 -8.16 -26.77
CA ILE A 372 -21.14 -7.57 -25.67
C ILE A 372 -21.81 -6.23 -26.01
N LEU A 373 -21.43 -5.60 -27.11
CA LEU A 373 -21.98 -4.32 -27.54
C LEU A 373 -22.96 -4.46 -28.71
N ILE A 374 -22.80 -5.47 -29.58
CA ILE A 374 -23.69 -5.66 -30.72
C ILE A 374 -24.61 -6.85 -30.44
N PRO A 375 -25.94 -6.64 -30.32
CA PRO A 375 -26.85 -7.76 -30.11
C PRO A 375 -26.81 -8.70 -31.33
N PRO A 376 -26.87 -10.03 -31.12
CA PRO A 376 -26.74 -10.99 -32.22
C PRO A 376 -27.87 -10.90 -33.25
N SER A 377 -29.03 -10.36 -32.87
CA SER A 377 -30.14 -10.01 -33.78
C SER A 377 -29.77 -8.96 -34.83
N SER A 378 -28.78 -8.10 -34.54
CA SER A 378 -28.31 -7.02 -35.41
C SER A 378 -27.02 -7.38 -36.18
N ALA A 379 -26.39 -8.49 -35.85
CA ALA A 379 -25.21 -8.99 -36.55
C ALA A 379 -25.64 -9.86 -37.74
N LEU A 380 -25.36 -9.41 -38.97
CA LEU A 380 -25.77 -10.01 -40.25
C LEU A 380 -25.52 -11.53 -40.40
N ASN A 381 -24.67 -12.14 -39.55
CA ASN A 381 -24.27 -13.55 -39.62
C ASN A 381 -24.50 -14.36 -38.31
N MET A 382 -25.13 -13.79 -37.26
CA MET A 382 -25.35 -14.47 -35.96
C MET A 382 -26.81 -14.58 -35.51
N ALA A 383 -27.76 -14.20 -36.37
CA ALA A 383 -29.20 -14.19 -36.05
C ALA A 383 -29.79 -15.56 -35.64
N ALA A 384 -29.09 -16.67 -35.90
CA ALA A 384 -29.61 -18.02 -35.65
C ALA A 384 -29.55 -18.49 -34.17
N ILE A 385 -28.88 -17.77 -33.26
CA ILE A 385 -28.70 -18.19 -31.85
C ILE A 385 -28.81 -17.00 -30.88
N ALA A 386 -29.63 -15.98 -31.18
CA ALA A 386 -29.86 -14.87 -30.24
C ALA A 386 -30.96 -15.27 -29.25
N SER A 387 -30.62 -15.50 -27.97
CA SER A 387 -31.64 -15.62 -26.93
C SER A 387 -32.21 -14.23 -26.60
N ALA A 388 -33.47 -14.15 -26.17
CA ALA A 388 -34.06 -12.90 -25.70
C ALA A 388 -33.26 -12.31 -24.52
N ASP A 389 -32.63 -13.18 -23.73
CA ASP A 389 -31.78 -12.80 -22.59
C ASP A 389 -30.47 -12.13 -23.05
N ASP A 390 -29.84 -12.60 -24.14
CA ASP A 390 -28.64 -11.95 -24.70
C ASP A 390 -28.95 -10.51 -25.10
N GLU A 391 -30.08 -10.30 -25.79
CA GLU A 391 -30.48 -8.97 -26.25
C GLU A 391 -30.81 -8.03 -25.08
N ALA A 392 -31.55 -8.50 -24.08
CA ALA A 392 -31.90 -7.69 -22.90
C ALA A 392 -30.65 -7.26 -22.11
N ASN A 393 -29.71 -8.19 -21.89
CA ASN A 393 -28.50 -7.91 -21.10
C ASN A 393 -27.51 -7.00 -21.85
N ILE A 394 -27.31 -7.20 -23.16
CA ILE A 394 -26.51 -6.29 -24.00
C ILE A 394 -27.12 -4.89 -23.98
N ARG A 395 -28.44 -4.78 -24.10
CA ARG A 395 -29.15 -3.49 -24.02
C ARG A 395 -28.96 -2.83 -22.65
N GLY A 396 -29.11 -3.59 -21.57
CA GLY A 396 -28.87 -3.12 -20.21
C GLY A 396 -27.43 -2.62 -19.99
N LEU A 397 -26.44 -3.33 -20.53
CA LEU A 397 -25.03 -2.95 -20.47
C LEU A 397 -24.76 -1.63 -21.19
N VAL A 398 -25.16 -1.54 -22.47
CA VAL A 398 -24.94 -0.33 -23.28
C VAL A 398 -25.66 0.87 -22.66
N TYR A 399 -26.89 0.69 -22.17
CA TYR A 399 -27.60 1.73 -21.45
C TYR A 399 -26.83 2.21 -20.23
N SER A 400 -26.36 1.29 -19.40
CA SER A 400 -25.65 1.60 -18.15
C SER A 400 -24.33 2.32 -18.40
N ILE A 401 -23.50 1.83 -19.33
CA ILE A 401 -22.22 2.47 -19.69
C ILE A 401 -22.44 3.89 -20.22
N THR A 402 -23.35 4.05 -21.17
CA THR A 402 -23.63 5.37 -21.75
C THR A 402 -24.26 6.33 -20.74
N TRP A 403 -25.08 5.82 -19.81
CA TRP A 403 -25.64 6.62 -18.72
C TRP A 403 -24.55 7.09 -17.77
N MET A 404 -23.62 6.22 -17.36
CA MET A 404 -22.47 6.60 -16.53
C MET A 404 -21.65 7.69 -17.24
N HIS A 405 -21.26 7.47 -18.50
CA HIS A 405 -20.49 8.42 -19.29
C HIS A 405 -21.17 9.80 -19.39
N ARG A 406 -22.48 9.84 -19.68
CA ARG A 406 -23.25 11.10 -19.74
C ARG A 406 -23.36 11.79 -18.39
N THR A 407 -23.55 11.03 -17.31
CA THR A 407 -23.76 11.58 -15.97
C THR A 407 -22.52 12.32 -15.49
N PHE A 408 -21.33 11.75 -15.69
CA PHE A 408 -20.07 12.41 -15.36
C PHE A 408 -19.87 13.68 -16.20
N HIS A 409 -20.00 13.57 -17.53
CA HIS A 409 -19.79 14.73 -18.40
C HIS A 409 -20.80 15.87 -18.16
N LYS A 410 -22.06 15.56 -17.83
CA LYS A 410 -23.10 16.57 -17.61
C LYS A 410 -23.02 17.18 -16.21
N SER A 411 -22.89 16.34 -15.18
CA SER A 411 -23.02 16.76 -13.78
C SER A 411 -21.69 17.26 -13.21
N PHE A 412 -20.57 16.76 -13.77
CA PHE A 412 -19.22 17.08 -13.33
C PHE A 412 -18.34 17.44 -14.53
N PRO A 413 -18.59 18.57 -15.23
CA PRO A 413 -17.86 18.94 -16.44
C PRO A 413 -16.35 19.21 -16.21
N SER A 414 -15.93 19.45 -14.95
CA SER A 414 -14.52 19.56 -14.57
C SER A 414 -13.84 18.20 -14.37
N ASP A 415 -14.61 17.12 -14.26
CA ASP A 415 -14.10 15.76 -14.08
C ASP A 415 -13.78 15.13 -15.44
N ARG A 416 -12.51 15.17 -15.79
CA ARG A 416 -11.98 14.57 -17.03
C ARG A 416 -11.51 13.12 -16.85
N THR A 417 -11.48 12.60 -15.62
CA THR A 417 -10.80 11.32 -15.30
C THR A 417 -11.76 10.18 -15.03
N SER A 418 -12.97 10.44 -14.50
CA SER A 418 -13.93 9.36 -14.17
C SER A 418 -14.37 8.55 -15.38
N ALA A 419 -14.58 9.18 -16.54
CA ALA A 419 -14.93 8.47 -17.77
C ALA A 419 -13.77 7.57 -18.25
N THR A 420 -12.52 8.05 -18.15
CA THR A 420 -11.33 7.25 -18.43
C THR A 420 -11.13 6.13 -17.40
N GLY A 421 -11.43 6.37 -16.12
CA GLY A 421 -11.39 5.34 -15.08
C GLY A 421 -12.41 4.21 -15.30
N ASN A 422 -13.61 4.53 -15.76
CA ASN A 422 -14.60 3.54 -16.16
C ASN A 422 -14.13 2.73 -17.39
N LEU A 423 -13.42 3.37 -18.33
CA LEU A 423 -12.78 2.66 -19.44
C LEU A 423 -11.69 1.71 -18.94
N HIS A 424 -10.87 2.12 -17.96
CA HIS A 424 -9.87 1.24 -17.32
C HIS A 424 -10.52 -0.03 -16.75
N ASN A 425 -11.61 0.14 -15.99
CA ASN A 425 -12.38 -0.98 -15.45
C ASN A 425 -12.92 -1.89 -16.57
N LEU A 426 -13.54 -1.31 -17.61
CA LEU A 426 -14.09 -2.08 -18.74
C LEU A 426 -13.01 -2.96 -19.40
N LEU A 427 -11.81 -2.41 -19.64
CA LEU A 427 -10.71 -3.12 -20.28
C LEU A 427 -10.06 -4.18 -19.38
N ALA A 428 -10.15 -4.04 -18.06
CA ALA A 428 -9.62 -4.99 -17.10
C ALA A 428 -10.54 -6.22 -16.89
N ILE A 429 -11.85 -6.09 -17.14
CA ILE A 429 -12.83 -7.19 -16.93
C ILE A 429 -12.45 -8.47 -17.68
N PRO A 430 -12.11 -8.45 -18.99
CA PRO A 430 -11.67 -9.65 -19.68
C PRO A 430 -10.45 -10.33 -19.05
N LEU A 431 -9.51 -9.55 -18.52
CA LEU A 431 -8.30 -10.08 -17.88
C LEU A 431 -8.63 -10.74 -16.54
N GLN A 432 -9.47 -10.08 -15.72
CA GLN A 432 -9.81 -10.55 -14.38
C GLN A 432 -10.68 -11.81 -14.42
N PHE A 433 -11.61 -11.91 -15.36
CA PHE A 433 -12.60 -12.98 -15.40
C PHE A 433 -12.35 -14.05 -16.49
N ALA A 434 -11.23 -13.99 -17.22
CA ALA A 434 -10.84 -15.03 -18.18
C ALA A 434 -10.84 -16.44 -17.55
N ILE A 435 -10.29 -16.58 -16.34
CA ILE A 435 -10.29 -17.87 -15.63
C ILE A 435 -11.70 -18.37 -15.29
N THR A 436 -12.61 -17.45 -14.95
CA THR A 436 -14.00 -17.79 -14.63
C THR A 436 -14.73 -18.25 -15.88
N ALA A 437 -14.52 -17.57 -17.00
CA ALA A 437 -15.06 -17.97 -18.30
C ALA A 437 -14.55 -19.35 -18.73
N THR A 438 -13.24 -19.60 -18.61
CA THR A 438 -12.63 -20.91 -18.93
C THR A 438 -13.17 -22.03 -18.04
N SER A 439 -13.31 -21.76 -16.74
CA SER A 439 -13.87 -22.72 -15.78
C SER A 439 -15.33 -23.05 -16.10
N TYR A 440 -16.13 -22.04 -16.48
CA TYR A 440 -17.52 -22.23 -16.90
C TYR A 440 -17.64 -23.05 -18.20
N ALA A 441 -16.78 -22.77 -19.18
CA ALA A 441 -16.75 -23.54 -20.43
C ALA A 441 -16.40 -25.02 -20.18
N ASN A 442 -15.45 -25.30 -19.29
CA ASN A 442 -15.12 -26.67 -18.90
C ASN A 442 -16.26 -27.36 -18.15
N TYR A 443 -16.92 -26.65 -17.22
CA TYR A 443 -18.06 -27.17 -16.48
C TYR A 443 -19.24 -27.52 -17.40
N SER A 444 -19.62 -26.61 -18.28
CA SER A 444 -20.73 -26.81 -19.22
C SER A 444 -20.47 -27.92 -20.24
N ALA A 445 -19.21 -28.13 -20.65
CA ALA A 445 -18.83 -29.28 -21.47
C ALA A 445 -19.01 -30.62 -20.73
N SER A 446 -18.65 -30.66 -19.44
CA SER A 446 -18.82 -31.83 -18.58
C SER A 446 -20.30 -32.21 -18.37
N GLU A 447 -21.18 -31.23 -18.11
CA GLU A 447 -22.62 -31.47 -17.96
C GLU A 447 -23.29 -32.07 -19.20
N ARG A 448 -22.77 -31.79 -20.40
CA ARG A 448 -23.27 -32.35 -21.66
C ARG A 448 -22.84 -33.80 -21.91
N GLY A 449 -22.29 -34.47 -20.91
CA GLY A 449 -21.94 -35.90 -20.98
C GLY A 449 -20.57 -36.20 -21.59
N LEU A 450 -19.74 -35.17 -21.86
CA LEU A 450 -18.35 -35.35 -22.26
C LEU A 450 -17.50 -35.62 -21.01
N GLN A 451 -17.68 -36.79 -20.40
CA GLN A 451 -16.89 -37.20 -19.24
C GLN A 451 -15.40 -37.25 -19.61
N ASN A 452 -14.56 -36.58 -18.81
CA ASN A 452 -13.09 -36.51 -18.92
C ASN A 452 -12.50 -35.61 -20.02
N VAL A 453 -13.27 -34.68 -20.58
CA VAL A 453 -12.72 -33.68 -21.51
C VAL A 453 -12.61 -32.33 -20.80
N GLU A 454 -11.43 -32.04 -20.23
CA GLU A 454 -11.03 -30.65 -20.03
C GLU A 454 -10.87 -30.03 -21.41
N MET A 455 -11.92 -29.37 -21.91
CA MET A 455 -11.90 -28.75 -23.23
C MET A 455 -10.83 -27.65 -23.30
N PHE A 456 -10.58 -27.00 -22.16
CA PHE A 456 -9.54 -26.00 -21.96
C PHE A 456 -8.69 -26.37 -20.75
N THR A 457 -7.44 -26.75 -20.96
CA THR A 457 -6.51 -27.07 -19.88
C THR A 457 -6.08 -25.80 -19.15
N LEU A 458 -6.16 -25.79 -17.82
CA LEU A 458 -5.59 -24.72 -17.02
C LEU A 458 -4.06 -24.88 -16.97
N PRO A 459 -3.27 -23.79 -17.13
CA PRO A 459 -1.83 -23.86 -17.02
C PRO A 459 -1.38 -24.37 -15.65
N GLU A 460 -0.35 -25.23 -15.62
CA GLU A 460 0.29 -25.68 -14.37
C GLU A 460 0.83 -24.51 -13.53
N THR A 461 1.15 -23.38 -14.17
CA THR A 461 1.59 -22.15 -13.47
C THR A 461 0.51 -21.54 -12.57
N MET A 462 -0.77 -21.92 -12.75
CA MET A 462 -1.87 -21.53 -11.86
C MET A 462 -2.03 -22.46 -10.66
N ARG A 463 -1.44 -23.66 -10.73
CA ARG A 463 -1.55 -24.63 -9.65
C ARG A 463 -0.64 -24.20 -8.52
N THR A 464 -1.25 -23.93 -7.37
CA THR A 464 -0.58 -23.36 -6.22
C THR A 464 -1.22 -23.85 -4.92
N GLN A 465 -0.71 -23.37 -3.79
CA GLN A 465 -1.24 -23.73 -2.48
C GLN A 465 -1.94 -22.55 -1.83
N ALA A 466 -3.12 -22.82 -1.28
CA ALA A 466 -3.78 -21.96 -0.30
C ALA A 466 -3.46 -22.45 1.11
N THR A 467 -2.99 -21.53 1.95
CA THR A 467 -2.70 -21.77 3.36
C THR A 467 -3.62 -20.89 4.21
N GLY A 468 -4.40 -21.49 5.10
CA GLY A 468 -5.20 -20.74 6.07
C GLY A 468 -4.32 -20.13 7.16
N GLY A 469 -4.74 -19.07 7.82
CA GLY A 469 -3.97 -18.46 8.90
C GLY A 469 -4.69 -17.33 9.61
N TRP A 470 -3.90 -16.59 10.39
CA TRP A 470 -4.34 -15.37 11.05
C TRP A 470 -3.60 -14.16 10.53
N SER A 471 -4.29 -13.03 10.47
CA SER A 471 -3.73 -11.76 10.03
C SER A 471 -3.80 -10.73 11.13
N THR A 472 -2.80 -9.87 11.12
CA THR A 472 -2.63 -8.83 12.12
C THR A 472 -1.89 -7.68 11.49
N SER A 473 -2.24 -6.47 11.88
CA SER A 473 -1.44 -5.31 11.56
C SER A 473 -0.17 -5.31 12.43
N ARG A 474 0.92 -4.83 11.85
CA ARG A 474 2.21 -4.55 12.47
C ARG A 474 2.54 -3.08 12.25
N LEU A 475 3.17 -2.46 13.23
CA LEU A 475 3.72 -1.11 13.08
C LEU A 475 5.01 -1.18 12.23
N MET A 476 5.02 -0.47 11.11
CA MET A 476 6.19 -0.25 10.28
C MET A 476 6.72 1.15 10.57
N ILE A 477 8.03 1.25 10.83
CA ILE A 477 8.72 2.53 10.97
C ILE A 477 9.71 2.68 9.82
N LEU A 478 10.10 3.92 9.53
CA LEU A 478 11.21 4.16 8.62
C LEU A 478 12.51 3.60 9.24
N PRO A 479 13.27 2.72 8.53
CA PRO A 479 14.46 2.09 9.10
C PRO A 479 15.50 3.10 9.60
N TRP A 480 15.69 4.22 8.89
CA TRP A 480 16.62 5.27 9.31
C TRP A 480 16.19 5.93 10.62
N ALA A 481 14.89 6.09 10.86
CA ALA A 481 14.38 6.70 12.10
C ALA A 481 14.64 5.77 13.29
N GLY A 482 14.48 4.46 13.10
CA GLY A 482 14.87 3.45 14.08
C GLY A 482 16.37 3.45 14.38
N TRP A 483 17.22 3.46 13.34
CA TRP A 483 18.68 3.51 13.52
C TRP A 483 19.17 4.80 14.15
N LEU A 484 18.56 5.93 13.81
CA LEU A 484 18.88 7.23 14.39
C LEU A 484 18.59 7.23 15.89
N PHE A 485 17.45 6.66 16.32
CA PHE A 485 17.15 6.49 17.73
C PHE A 485 18.21 5.64 18.43
N VAL A 486 18.51 4.45 17.90
CA VAL A 486 19.49 3.53 18.47
C VAL A 486 20.88 4.19 18.57
N GLY A 487 21.34 4.82 17.50
CA GLY A 487 22.64 5.49 17.46
C GLY A 487 22.72 6.64 18.47
N ALA A 488 21.68 7.44 18.57
CA ALA A 488 21.65 8.58 19.48
C ALA A 488 21.57 8.13 20.96
N ASP A 489 20.79 7.09 21.28
CA ASP A 489 20.69 6.55 22.64
C ASP A 489 22.03 5.93 23.11
N VAL A 490 22.69 5.17 22.22
CA VAL A 490 24.03 4.62 22.46
C VAL A 490 25.06 5.74 22.67
N ALA A 491 25.04 6.79 21.83
CA ALA A 491 25.96 7.92 21.95
C ALA A 491 25.84 8.62 23.30
N VAL A 492 24.60 8.87 23.77
CA VAL A 492 24.36 9.44 25.09
C VAL A 492 24.93 8.53 26.19
N HIS A 493 24.66 7.23 26.16
CA HIS A 493 25.17 6.30 27.17
C HIS A 493 26.71 6.19 27.17
N LEU A 494 27.37 6.30 26.01
CA LEU A 494 28.83 6.34 25.91
C LEU A 494 29.42 7.61 26.51
N LEU A 495 28.82 8.78 26.26
CA LEU A 495 29.23 10.04 26.88
C LEU A 495 29.10 9.97 28.41
N MET A 496 28.00 9.37 28.88
CA MET A 496 27.77 9.15 30.31
C MET A 496 28.81 8.21 30.92
N ALA A 497 29.13 7.10 30.26
CA ALA A 497 30.18 6.19 30.70
C ALA A 497 31.54 6.89 30.79
N GLY A 498 31.90 7.68 29.76
CA GLY A 498 33.12 8.48 29.73
C GLY A 498 33.19 9.47 30.89
N GLY A 499 32.08 10.16 31.19
CA GLY A 499 31.99 11.07 32.34
C GLY A 499 32.17 10.37 33.68
N VAL A 500 31.55 9.21 33.88
CA VAL A 500 31.72 8.39 35.10
C VAL A 500 33.18 7.95 35.25
N ILE A 501 33.80 7.43 34.18
CA ILE A 501 35.19 6.99 34.18
C ILE A 501 36.13 8.17 34.48
N TRP A 502 35.87 9.33 33.90
CA TRP A 502 36.66 10.54 34.14
C TRP A 502 36.60 10.98 35.61
N VAL A 503 35.41 11.00 36.20
CA VAL A 503 35.24 11.33 37.63
C VAL A 503 36.03 10.36 38.52
N LEU A 504 35.96 9.06 38.21
CA LEU A 504 36.69 8.03 38.95
C LEU A 504 38.21 8.17 38.79
N ALA A 505 38.69 8.59 37.61
CA ALA A 505 40.11 8.78 37.31
C ALA A 505 40.70 10.02 37.98
N VAL A 506 39.93 11.12 38.07
CA VAL A 506 40.40 12.39 38.64
C VAL A 506 40.43 12.38 40.18
N ARG A 507 39.59 11.58 40.84
CA ARG A 507 39.57 11.52 42.32
C ARG A 507 40.56 10.51 42.89
N LYS A 508 41.50 11.02 43.72
CA LYS A 508 42.38 10.20 44.58
C LYS A 508 41.53 9.39 45.57
N GLY A 509 41.29 8.12 45.25
CA GLY A 509 40.57 7.17 46.12
C GLY A 509 39.43 6.40 45.47
N GLY A 510 39.00 6.73 44.25
CA GLY A 510 38.01 5.94 43.50
C GLY A 510 36.59 5.92 44.08
N VAL A 511 36.26 6.80 45.02
CA VAL A 511 34.94 6.87 45.67
C VAL A 511 34.10 8.01 45.07
N LEU A 512 32.89 7.69 44.64
CA LEU A 512 31.90 8.66 44.17
C LEU A 512 31.35 9.46 45.36
N PRO A 513 31.14 10.79 45.22
CA PRO A 513 30.52 11.60 46.26
C PRO A 513 29.07 11.17 46.50
N ASP A 514 28.63 11.22 47.76
CA ASP A 514 27.22 11.05 48.11
C ASP A 514 26.40 12.21 47.51
N GLU A 515 25.37 11.86 46.72
CA GLU A 515 24.46 12.83 46.07
C GLU A 515 23.75 13.76 47.08
N GLY A 516 23.70 13.38 48.36
CA GLY A 516 23.07 14.13 49.45
C GLY A 516 24.04 14.89 50.37
N ALA A 517 25.36 14.84 50.16
CA ALA A 517 26.33 15.43 51.10
C ALA A 517 26.54 16.95 50.93
N VAL A 518 25.92 17.57 49.92
CA VAL A 518 25.99 19.02 49.72
C VAL A 518 24.69 19.66 50.23
N LYS A 519 24.69 20.06 51.51
CA LYS A 519 23.65 20.95 52.02
C LYS A 519 23.77 22.28 51.27
N GLU A 520 22.75 22.63 50.48
CA GLU A 520 22.71 23.85 49.65
C GLU A 520 23.03 25.16 50.40
N LEU A 521 22.92 25.18 51.74
CA LEU A 521 23.27 26.34 52.56
C LEU A 521 24.75 26.41 53.00
N GLY A 522 25.45 25.28 53.14
CA GLY A 522 26.87 25.28 53.56
C GLY A 522 27.81 25.72 52.44
N ASP A 523 27.48 25.34 51.22
CA ASP A 523 28.27 25.65 50.02
C ASP A 523 28.11 27.08 49.53
N VAL A 524 27.08 27.84 49.95
CA VAL A 524 27.02 29.28 49.59
C VAL A 524 28.08 30.08 50.36
N GLU A 525 28.41 29.68 51.59
CA GLU A 525 29.50 30.26 52.37
C GLU A 525 30.88 29.82 51.87
N GLU A 526 31.01 28.60 51.38
CA GLU A 526 32.26 28.07 50.81
C GLU A 526 32.48 28.53 49.35
N ALA A 527 31.43 28.64 48.54
CA ALA A 527 31.47 29.24 47.21
C ALA A 527 31.76 30.74 47.27
N LYS A 528 31.26 31.48 48.28
CA LYS A 528 31.67 32.87 48.55
C LYS A 528 33.17 33.03 48.82
N ARG A 529 33.88 31.97 49.24
CA ARG A 529 35.35 31.98 49.38
C ARG A 529 36.10 31.63 48.09
N LEU A 530 35.43 30.99 47.12
CA LEU A 530 36.01 30.53 45.85
C LEU A 530 35.72 31.46 44.66
N PHE A 531 34.78 32.40 44.77
CA PHE A 531 34.60 33.46 43.79
C PHE A 531 35.62 34.58 44.04
N VAL A 532 36.76 34.51 43.34
CA VAL A 532 37.63 35.68 43.14
C VAL A 532 36.89 36.64 42.21
N VAL A 533 36.72 37.89 42.67
CA VAL A 533 36.26 39.02 41.83
C VAL A 533 37.30 39.34 40.78
#